data_AF-A0A925S2Z4-F1
#
_entry.id   AF-A0A925S2Z4-F1
#
_cell.length_a   1.000
_cell.length_b   1.000
_cell.length_c   1.000
_cell.angle_alpha   90.00
_cell.angle_beta   90.00
_cell.angle_gamma   90.00
#
_symmetry.space_group_name_H-M   'P 1'
#
loop_
_entity.id
_entity.type
_entity.pdbx_description
1 polymer ?
#
loop_
_entity_poly.entity_id
_entity_poly.type
_entity_poly.pdbx_seq_one_letter_code
_entity_poly.pdbx_strand_id
1 'polypeptide(L)'
;MNTAHAELSFHRAADLHAFGMPEDRLARMAARRAFVEMKTCFINAAAEIEGSTGALLQRKVRMAGEVIELWRIRHAVLAALPRHKASTEMHRQELMQQIESAFPEGGGNTAFVPL
;
A
#
# COMPACT_ATOMS: atom_id res chain seq x y z
N MET A 1 -16.10 32.83 -40.48
CA MET A 1 -16.93 31.62 -40.30
C MET A 1 -16.30 30.80 -39.19
N ASN A 2 -17.09 30.52 -38.15
CA ASN A 2 -16.65 30.20 -36.79
C ASN A 2 -16.76 28.69 -36.56
N THR A 3 -15.65 27.98 -36.33
CA THR A 3 -15.66 26.53 -36.03
C THR A 3 -14.78 26.26 -34.82
N ALA A 4 -15.29 26.59 -33.64
CA ALA A 4 -14.65 26.31 -32.36
C ALA A 4 -15.72 26.04 -31.31
N HIS A 5 -16.41 24.90 -31.34
CA HIS A 5 -17.38 24.57 -30.28
C HIS A 5 -17.71 23.07 -30.06
N ALA A 6 -16.95 22.11 -30.62
CA ALA A 6 -17.31 20.70 -30.50
C ALA A 6 -16.45 19.85 -29.54
N GLU A 7 -15.22 20.24 -29.20
CA GLU A 7 -14.31 19.35 -28.44
C GLU A 7 -14.42 19.47 -26.91
N LEU A 8 -15.01 20.56 -26.38
CA LEU A 8 -15.10 20.81 -24.94
C LEU A 8 -16.21 20.01 -24.22
N SER A 9 -17.03 19.26 -24.95
CA SER A 9 -18.16 18.52 -24.38
C SER A 9 -17.81 17.11 -23.90
N PHE A 10 -16.73 16.50 -24.41
CA PHE A 10 -16.39 15.11 -24.07
C PHE A 10 -15.64 14.95 -22.74
N HIS A 11 -14.91 15.96 -22.29
CA HIS A 11 -14.20 15.88 -21.00
C HIS A 11 -15.11 16.10 -19.79
N ARG A 12 -16.25 16.77 -19.95
CA ARG A 12 -17.21 17.00 -18.86
C ARG A 12 -18.05 15.77 -18.50
N ALA A 13 -18.17 14.80 -19.41
CA ALA A 13 -18.89 13.55 -19.17
C ALA A 13 -18.09 12.55 -18.31
N ALA A 14 -16.75 12.62 -18.35
CA ALA A 14 -15.88 11.74 -17.55
C ALA A 14 -15.96 12.07 -16.04
N ASP A 15 -16.11 13.34 -15.67
CA ASP A 15 -16.24 13.76 -14.26
C ASP A 15 -17.58 13.38 -13.61
N LEU A 16 -18.63 13.13 -14.40
CA LEU A 16 -19.94 12.71 -13.88
C LEU A 16 -20.02 11.21 -13.58
N HIS A 17 -19.08 10.40 -14.10
CA HIS A 17 -18.99 8.98 -13.77
C HIS A 17 -18.34 8.70 -12.40
N ALA A 18 -17.91 9.74 -11.67
CA ALA A 18 -17.42 9.63 -10.30
C ALA A 18 -18.54 9.38 -9.25
N PHE A 19 -19.81 9.19 -9.67
CA PHE A 19 -20.81 8.55 -8.84
C PHE A 19 -20.51 7.04 -8.77
N GLY A 20 -19.59 6.71 -7.86
CA GLY A 20 -18.96 5.41 -7.70
C GLY A 20 -19.87 4.23 -8.00
N MET A 21 -19.57 3.55 -9.10
CA MET A 21 -20.23 2.31 -9.47
C MET A 21 -20.05 1.31 -8.32
N PRO A 22 -20.97 0.33 -8.14
CA PRO A 22 -20.82 -0.72 -7.13
C PRO A 22 -19.43 -1.38 -7.19
N GLU A 23 -18.88 -1.54 -8.40
CA GLU A 23 -17.55 -2.06 -8.67
C GLU A 23 -16.43 -1.18 -8.07
N ASP A 24 -16.50 0.15 -8.23
CA ASP A 24 -15.53 1.08 -7.63
C ASP A 24 -15.56 1.05 -6.11
N ARG A 25 -16.76 0.89 -5.53
CA ARG A 25 -16.91 0.74 -4.08
C ARG A 25 -16.26 -0.56 -3.61
N LEU A 26 -16.50 -1.68 -4.30
CA LEU A 26 -15.90 -2.97 -3.98
C LEU A 26 -14.37 -2.92 -4.12
N ALA A 27 -13.85 -2.29 -5.17
CA ALA A 27 -12.42 -2.09 -5.37
C ALA A 27 -11.79 -1.25 -4.25
N ARG A 28 -12.42 -0.12 -3.86
CA ARG A 28 -11.96 0.70 -2.72
C ARG A 28 -11.98 -0.09 -1.41
N MET A 29 -13.02 -0.89 -1.18
CA MET A 29 -13.09 -1.74 0.03
C MET A 29 -12.00 -2.80 0.04
N ALA A 30 -11.71 -3.44 -1.11
CA ALA A 30 -10.63 -4.41 -1.25
C ALA A 30 -9.27 -3.76 -0.99
N ALA A 31 -8.99 -2.61 -1.60
CA ALA A 31 -7.75 -1.87 -1.37
C ALA A 31 -7.60 -1.44 0.10
N ARG A 32 -8.67 -0.95 0.73
CA ARG A 32 -8.65 -0.57 2.15
C ARG A 32 -8.39 -1.78 3.05
N ARG A 33 -8.99 -2.92 2.72
CA ARG A 33 -8.79 -4.17 3.45
C ARG A 33 -7.35 -4.64 3.36
N ALA A 34 -6.78 -4.70 2.15
CA ALA A 34 -5.38 -5.06 1.93
C ALA A 34 -4.42 -4.13 2.70
N PHE A 35 -4.69 -2.82 2.72
CA PHE A 35 -3.91 -1.87 3.52
C PHE A 35 -3.99 -2.15 5.02
N VAL A 36 -5.19 -2.42 5.55
CA VAL A 36 -5.39 -2.73 6.99
C VAL A 36 -4.70 -4.03 7.36
N GLU A 37 -4.79 -5.06 6.52
CA GLU A 37 -4.11 -6.34 6.71
C GLU A 37 -2.59 -6.13 6.77
N MET A 38 -2.01 -5.44 5.77
CA MET A 38 -0.58 -5.10 5.76
C MET A 38 -0.17 -4.30 7.00
N LYS A 39 -0.95 -3.26 7.36
CA LYS A 39 -0.66 -2.43 8.54
C LYS A 39 -0.69 -3.24 9.84
N THR A 40 -1.56 -4.24 9.93
CA THR A 40 -1.64 -5.13 11.09
C THR A 40 -0.37 -5.97 11.24
N CYS A 41 0.16 -6.54 10.14
CA CYS A 41 1.43 -7.27 10.17
C CYS A 41 2.59 -6.38 10.65
N PHE A 42 2.65 -5.12 10.22
CA PHE A 42 3.64 -4.15 10.72
C PHE A 42 3.48 -3.85 12.22
N ILE A 43 2.23 -3.74 12.72
CA ILE A 43 1.97 -3.50 14.15
C ILE A 43 2.46 -4.69 14.98
N ASN A 44 2.14 -5.91 14.56
CA ASN A 44 2.54 -7.13 15.25
C ASN A 44 4.07 -7.28 15.27
N ALA A 45 4.73 -7.09 14.12
CA ALA A 45 6.18 -7.10 14.05
C ALA A 45 6.82 -6.02 14.93
N ALA A 46 6.31 -4.79 14.92
CA ALA A 46 6.84 -3.71 15.75
C ALA A 46 6.58 -3.91 17.26
N ALA A 47 5.59 -4.72 17.65
CA ALA A 47 5.31 -5.06 19.04
C ALA A 47 6.40 -5.97 19.64
N GLU A 48 7.07 -6.78 18.83
CA GLU A 48 8.19 -7.65 19.27
C GLU A 48 9.49 -6.89 19.54
N ILE A 49 9.56 -5.60 19.16
CA ILE A 49 10.74 -4.75 19.32
C ILE A 49 10.66 -4.06 20.68
N GLU A 50 11.64 -4.33 21.53
CA GLU A 50 11.72 -3.77 22.88
C GLU A 50 12.41 -2.39 22.88
N GLY A 51 12.17 -1.61 23.95
CA GLY A 51 12.84 -0.34 24.19
C GLY A 51 12.29 0.86 23.41
N SER A 52 13.04 1.97 23.45
CA SER A 52 12.65 3.25 22.85
C SER A 52 12.51 3.18 21.33
N THR A 53 13.36 2.39 20.67
CA THR A 53 13.29 2.12 19.22
C THR A 53 11.98 1.43 18.85
N GLY A 54 11.56 0.42 19.62
CA GLY A 54 10.28 -0.26 19.41
C GLY A 54 9.10 0.69 19.57
N ALA A 55 9.08 1.48 20.64
CA ALA A 55 8.03 2.49 20.86
C ALA A 55 7.94 3.53 19.73
N LEU A 56 9.08 3.97 19.20
CA LEU A 56 9.14 4.88 18.04
C LEU A 56 8.59 4.22 16.77
N LEU A 57 9.01 2.98 16.48
CA LEU A 57 8.57 2.25 15.29
C LEU A 57 7.07 1.96 15.33
N GLN A 58 6.54 1.53 16.49
CA GLN A 58 5.10 1.34 16.67
C GLN A 58 4.31 2.63 16.43
N ARG A 59 4.81 3.78 16.91
CA ARG A 59 4.18 5.08 16.65
C ARG A 59 4.18 5.42 15.16
N LYS A 60 5.32 5.24 14.47
CA LYS A 60 5.42 5.48 13.02
C LYS A 60 4.47 4.60 12.22
N VAL A 61 4.37 3.32 12.57
CA VAL A 61 3.43 2.38 11.94
C VAL A 61 1.98 2.82 12.16
N ARG A 62 1.60 3.21 13.39
CA ARG A 62 0.24 3.69 13.67
C ARG A 62 -0.10 4.95 12.88
N MET A 63 0.85 5.87 12.71
CA MET A 63 0.67 7.13 11.98
C MET A 63 0.63 6.95 10.46
N ALA A 64 1.17 5.86 9.91
CA ALA A 64 1.12 5.62 8.47
C ALA A 64 -0.33 5.54 7.97
N GLY A 65 -0.71 6.44 7.06
CA GLY A 65 -1.98 6.49 6.36
C GLY A 65 -1.91 5.83 4.98
N GLU A 66 -0.69 5.71 4.42
CA GLU A 66 -0.47 5.24 3.06
C GLU A 66 0.49 4.04 3.00
N VAL A 67 0.31 3.22 1.96
CA VAL A 67 1.14 2.03 1.67
C VAL A 67 2.62 2.39 1.52
N ILE A 68 2.92 3.54 0.89
CA ILE A 68 4.31 4.02 0.68
C ILE A 68 5.03 4.36 1.99
N GLU A 69 4.30 4.80 3.01
CA GLU A 69 4.88 5.13 4.32
C GLU A 69 5.30 3.85 5.05
N LEU A 70 4.46 2.82 5.01
CA LEU A 70 4.79 1.48 5.53
C LEU A 70 5.99 0.90 4.76
N TRP A 71 6.01 1.03 3.43
CA TRP A 71 7.14 0.60 2.61
C TRP A 71 8.46 1.25 3.04
N ARG A 72 8.49 2.56 3.31
CA ARG A 72 9.69 3.27 3.78
C ARG A 72 10.16 2.77 5.15
N ILE A 73 9.24 2.38 6.03
CA ILE A 73 9.55 1.93 7.39
C ILE A 73 10.00 0.46 7.44
N ARG A 74 9.71 -0.34 6.39
CA ARG A 74 9.97 -1.80 6.35
C ARG A 74 11.38 -2.19 6.79
N HIS A 75 12.40 -1.51 6.26
CA HIS A 75 13.80 -1.82 6.54
C HIS A 75 14.15 -1.58 7.99
N ALA A 76 13.60 -0.52 8.59
CA ALA A 76 13.83 -0.19 9.99
C ALA A 76 13.17 -1.21 10.94
N VAL A 77 11.96 -1.67 10.62
CA VAL A 77 11.28 -2.73 11.39
C VAL A 77 12.06 -4.04 11.27
N LEU A 78 12.37 -4.48 10.05
CA LEU A 78 13.10 -5.73 9.81
C LEU A 78 14.49 -5.75 10.48
N ALA A 79 15.21 -4.63 10.48
CA ALA A 79 16.52 -4.52 11.10
C ALA A 79 16.45 -4.54 12.64
N ALA A 80 15.39 -3.98 13.22
CA ALA A 80 15.21 -3.89 14.67
C ALA A 80 14.55 -5.12 15.31
N LEU A 81 13.98 -6.03 14.51
CA LEU A 81 13.40 -7.28 14.99
C LEU A 81 14.45 -8.20 15.65
N PRO A 82 14.20 -8.70 16.89
CA PRO A 82 15.08 -9.64 17.57
C PRO A 82 15.37 -10.92 16.75
N ARG A 83 16.63 -11.35 16.65
CA ARG A 83 17.00 -12.57 15.88
C ARG A 83 16.87 -13.87 16.67
N HIS A 84 16.63 -13.80 17.98
CA HIS A 84 16.72 -14.94 18.89
C HIS A 84 15.36 -15.49 19.34
N LYS A 85 14.25 -14.88 18.92
CA LYS A 85 12.88 -15.31 19.26
C LYS A 85 12.22 -15.97 18.05
N ALA A 86 11.71 -17.19 18.21
CA ALA A 86 11.01 -17.92 17.15
C ALA A 86 9.74 -17.17 16.65
N SER A 87 9.02 -16.50 17.56
CA SER A 87 7.89 -15.62 17.21
C SER A 87 8.29 -14.51 16.25
N THR A 88 9.48 -13.94 16.43
CA THR A 88 9.97 -12.85 15.60
C THR A 88 10.30 -13.29 14.17
N GLU A 89 10.78 -14.52 13.99
CA GLU A 89 11.04 -15.04 12.65
C GLU A 89 9.75 -15.27 11.86
N MET A 90 8.69 -15.76 12.52
CA MET A 90 7.36 -15.85 11.92
C MET A 90 6.85 -14.48 11.45
N HIS A 91 6.93 -13.45 12.30
CA HIS A 91 6.52 -12.09 11.93
C HIS A 91 7.39 -11.50 10.82
N ARG A 92 8.67 -11.85 10.74
CA ARG A 92 9.57 -11.44 9.65
C ARG A 92 9.11 -12.01 8.32
N GLN A 93 8.82 -13.32 8.29
CA GLN A 93 8.36 -14.02 7.08
C GLN A 93 7.00 -13.49 6.61
N GLU A 94 6.05 -13.32 7.54
CA GLU A 94 4.74 -12.77 7.25
C GLU A 94 4.85 -11.34 6.68
N LEU A 95 5.68 -10.49 7.28
CA LEU A 95 5.91 -9.13 6.82
C LEU A 95 6.50 -9.11 5.40
N MET A 96 7.50 -9.95 5.12
CA MET A 96 8.10 -10.04 3.79
C MET A 96 7.11 -10.56 2.74
N GLN A 97 6.31 -11.58 3.09
CA GLN A 97 5.31 -12.13 2.18
C GLN A 97 4.21 -11.10 1.85
N GLN A 98 3.74 -10.34 2.85
CA GLN A 98 2.74 -9.29 2.63
C GLN A 98 3.28 -8.14 1.78
N ILE A 99 4.54 -7.77 1.98
CA ILE A 99 5.25 -6.78 1.17
C ILE A 99 5.35 -7.24 -0.28
N GLU A 100 5.72 -8.50 -0.53
CA GLU A 100 5.78 -9.06 -1.89
C GLU A 100 4.41 -9.14 -2.54
N SER A 101 3.38 -9.55 -1.80
CA SER A 101 2.00 -9.65 -2.29
C SER A 101 1.40 -8.28 -2.64
N ALA A 102 1.70 -7.25 -1.85
CA ALA A 102 1.22 -5.88 -2.08
C ALA A 102 1.95 -5.15 -3.21
N PHE A 103 3.17 -5.59 -3.53
CA PHE A 103 4.02 -5.02 -4.58
C PHE A 103 4.61 -6.14 -5.45
N PRO A 104 3.77 -6.85 -6.21
CA PRO A 104 4.30 -7.83 -7.15
C PRO A 104 5.25 -7.10 -8.10
N GLU A 105 6.52 -7.52 -8.15
CA GLU A 105 7.53 -7.07 -9.10
C GLU A 105 6.86 -6.86 -10.47
N GLY A 106 6.91 -5.63 -10.96
CA GLY A 106 5.99 -5.05 -11.94
C GLY A 106 5.45 -6.03 -13.00
N GLY A 107 4.26 -6.58 -12.75
CA GLY A 107 3.42 -7.19 -13.76
C GLY A 107 2.90 -6.12 -14.72
N GLY A 108 3.78 -5.60 -15.60
CA GLY A 108 3.41 -4.67 -16.65
C GLY A 108 4.43 -3.56 -16.96
N ASN A 109 5.73 -3.86 -17.03
CA ASN A 109 6.63 -2.98 -17.80
C ASN A 109 6.36 -3.17 -19.30
N THR A 110 5.52 -2.30 -19.86
CA THR A 110 5.70 -1.69 -21.19
C THR A 110 6.11 -2.63 -22.33
N ALA A 111 5.15 -3.36 -22.91
CA ALA A 111 5.25 -3.65 -24.34
C ALA A 111 4.87 -2.39 -25.12
N PHE A 112 5.77 -1.39 -25.16
CA PHE A 112 5.73 -0.43 -26.26
C PHE A 112 6.20 -1.19 -27.50
N VAL A 113 5.26 -1.61 -28.35
CA VAL A 113 5.55 -2.18 -29.66
C VAL A 113 5.36 -1.06 -30.68
N PRO A 114 6.44 -0.41 -31.17
CA PRO A 114 6.32 0.46 -32.32
C PRO A 114 6.13 -0.40 -33.59
N LEU A 115 5.11 -0.08 -34.38
CA LEU A 115 5.02 -0.41 -35.81
C LEU A 115 5.20 0.87 -36.60
#